data_AF-A0A657PMT9-F1
#
_entry.id   AF-A0A657PMT9-F1
#
_cell.length_a   1.000
_cell.length_b   1.000
_cell.length_c   1.000
_cell.angle_alpha   90.00
_cell.angle_beta   90.00
_cell.angle_gamma   90.00
#
_symmetry.space_group_name_H-M   'P 1'
#
loop_
_entity.id
_entity.type
_entity.pdbx_description
1 polymer ?
#
loop_
_entity_poly.entity_id
_entity_poly.type
_entity_poly.pdbx_seq_one_letter_code
_entity_poly.pdbx_strand_id
1 'polypeptide(L)'
;MQQGPREIVTPFRPIPLEVPEGMAPNEFFNSTENLNDLVHNNGLLVNPENLLLYRKALGHSNAFDTSIIYNTSKCVLNPLGRPVRRTQVPEEVRHVWNRMNQIIIDYMVEVYPDPSQALLLAGEASLDATWPLTSPGVPSIRMLHNHFIAFDMDQLRSAAVADSSNPNLTDGGQHSLFQAYMKDVYRRFFDELPLRVLKPLSSEESRLQLTGYPQGLPSWEIQGGVAALQEIGFWKEYDEILKGFIDFYRTFFTQVSTRNAPMPGDVYFPDQVERVLLFNNDFLATAKRVRD
;
A
#
# COMPACT_ATOMS: atom_id res chain seq x y z
N MET A 1 13.44 -10.78 -24.11
CA MET A 1 13.49 -9.57 -23.26
C MET A 1 13.92 -10.02 -21.88
N GLN A 2 14.92 -9.39 -21.26
CA GLN A 2 15.37 -9.77 -19.91
C GLN A 2 14.28 -9.39 -18.90
N GLN A 3 13.79 -10.34 -18.10
CA GLN A 3 12.81 -10.08 -17.04
C GLN A 3 13.49 -9.38 -15.84
N GLY A 4 12.83 -8.39 -15.24
CA GLY A 4 13.28 -7.72 -14.03
C GLY A 4 12.57 -6.38 -13.78
N PRO A 5 12.63 -5.82 -12.55
CA PRO A 5 12.10 -4.50 -12.25
C PRO A 5 12.70 -3.43 -13.16
N ARG A 6 11.94 -2.37 -13.43
CA ARG A 6 12.31 -1.33 -14.39
C ARG A 6 12.65 -0.04 -13.68
N GLU A 7 13.76 0.57 -14.06
CA GLU A 7 14.12 1.90 -13.60
C GLU A 7 13.52 2.95 -14.55
N ILE A 8 12.62 3.76 -14.01
CA ILE A 8 11.97 4.86 -14.73
C ILE A 8 12.30 6.18 -14.05
N VAL A 9 12.58 7.20 -14.86
CA VAL A 9 12.76 8.57 -14.40
C VAL A 9 11.62 9.39 -15.00
N THR A 10 10.76 9.88 -14.12
CA THR A 10 9.61 10.70 -14.51
C THR A 10 9.92 12.17 -14.23
N PRO A 11 10.03 13.02 -15.26
CA PRO A 11 10.18 14.46 -15.06
C PRO A 11 9.03 15.01 -14.22
N PHE A 12 9.34 15.88 -13.26
CA PHE A 12 8.34 16.48 -12.39
C PHE A 12 8.49 18.00 -12.33
N ARG A 13 7.40 18.67 -11.97
CA ARG A 13 7.43 20.10 -11.65
C ARG A 13 7.95 20.28 -10.22
N PRO A 14 8.95 21.14 -9.97
CA PRO A 14 9.37 21.46 -8.62
C PRO A 14 8.20 21.92 -7.74
N ILE A 15 8.10 21.38 -6.53
CA ILE A 15 7.11 21.81 -5.55
C ILE A 15 7.51 23.20 -5.06
N PRO A 16 6.64 24.21 -5.10
CA PRO A 16 6.96 25.59 -4.71
C PRO A 16 6.96 25.79 -3.19
N LEU A 17 7.44 24.81 -2.44
CA LEU A 17 7.53 24.83 -0.99
C LEU A 17 8.99 24.66 -0.56
N GLU A 18 9.43 25.48 0.38
CA GLU A 18 10.71 25.33 1.05
C GLU A 18 10.51 24.54 2.34
N VAL A 19 11.30 23.49 2.53
CA VAL A 19 11.32 22.75 3.80
C VAL A 19 11.97 23.67 4.85
N PRO A 20 11.29 24.00 5.96
CA PRO A 20 11.86 24.86 6.99
C PRO A 20 13.16 24.32 7.56
N GLU A 21 14.07 25.21 7.96
CA GLU A 21 15.32 24.84 8.60
C GLU A 21 15.06 23.99 9.87
N GLY A 22 15.75 22.86 9.98
CA GLY A 22 15.61 21.92 11.11
C GLY A 22 14.48 20.89 10.98
N MET A 23 13.65 20.95 9.93
CA MET A 23 12.61 19.94 9.66
C MET A 23 13.07 18.92 8.61
N ALA A 24 12.77 17.64 8.83
CA ALA A 24 13.05 16.61 7.83
C ALA A 24 12.02 16.69 6.67
N PRO A 25 12.42 16.46 5.40
CA PRO A 25 11.48 16.54 4.27
C PRO A 25 10.25 15.64 4.42
N ASN A 26 10.42 14.42 4.94
CA ASN A 26 9.31 13.49 5.17
C ASN A 26 8.33 14.00 6.24
N GLU A 27 8.79 14.73 7.25
CA GLU A 27 7.93 15.36 8.24
C GLU A 27 7.13 16.50 7.60
N PHE A 28 7.80 17.36 6.84
CA PHE A 28 7.19 18.49 6.15
C PHE A 28 6.13 18.05 5.13
N PHE A 29 6.40 17.06 4.28
CA PHE A 29 5.42 16.61 3.28
C PHE A 29 4.26 15.79 3.87
N ASN A 30 4.29 15.47 5.16
CA ASN A 30 3.15 14.92 5.91
C ASN A 30 2.40 15.98 6.75
N SER A 31 2.77 17.25 6.62
CA SER A 31 2.22 18.35 7.41
C SER A 31 0.86 18.86 6.89
N THR A 32 0.24 19.72 7.69
CA THR A 32 -0.97 20.44 7.30
C THR A 32 -0.67 21.45 6.17
N GLU A 33 0.53 22.02 6.15
CA GLU A 33 1.00 22.95 5.13
C GLU A 33 1.05 22.26 3.76
N ASN A 34 1.58 21.04 3.67
CA ASN A 34 1.57 20.28 2.43
C ASN A 34 0.14 19.93 1.97
N LEU A 35 -0.75 19.57 2.88
CA LEU A 35 -2.15 19.30 2.51
C LEU A 35 -2.86 20.55 2.01
N ASN A 36 -2.59 21.71 2.61
CA ASN A 36 -3.11 22.99 2.13
C ASN A 36 -2.55 23.29 0.73
N ASP A 37 -1.26 23.11 0.49
CA ASP A 37 -0.67 23.28 -0.84
C ASP A 37 -1.33 22.35 -1.87
N LEU A 38 -1.45 21.06 -1.54
CA LEU A 38 -2.09 20.07 -2.39
C LEU A 38 -3.52 20.47 -2.78
N VAL A 39 -4.32 20.96 -1.83
CA VAL A 39 -5.68 21.42 -2.12
C VAL A 39 -5.69 22.56 -3.13
N HIS A 40 -4.78 23.53 -3.03
CA HIS A 40 -4.83 24.75 -3.84
C HIS A 40 -4.07 24.67 -5.17
N ASN A 41 -2.97 23.91 -5.23
CA ASN A 41 -2.09 23.85 -6.40
C ASN A 41 -2.29 22.58 -7.25
N ASN A 42 -2.70 21.48 -6.62
CA ASN A 42 -2.77 20.16 -7.25
C ASN A 42 -4.15 19.50 -7.14
N GLY A 43 -5.06 20.12 -6.40
CA GLY A 43 -6.39 19.61 -6.12
C GLY A 43 -7.25 19.64 -7.38
N LEU A 44 -7.89 18.50 -7.63
CA LEU A 44 -8.82 18.32 -8.74
C LEU A 44 -10.27 18.36 -8.23
N LEU A 45 -10.53 17.72 -7.10
CA LEU A 45 -11.84 17.65 -6.48
C LEU A 45 -11.71 17.58 -4.96
N VAL A 46 -12.52 18.35 -4.24
CA VAL A 46 -12.78 18.18 -2.81
C VAL A 46 -14.27 17.92 -2.62
N ASN A 47 -14.62 17.00 -1.72
CA ASN A 47 -16.01 16.73 -1.36
C ASN A 47 -16.32 17.09 0.11
N PRO A 48 -17.59 17.08 0.53
CA PRO A 48 -18.00 17.35 1.92
C PRO A 48 -17.39 16.39 2.95
N GLU A 49 -17.07 15.16 2.55
CA GLU A 49 -16.42 14.13 3.38
C GLU A 49 -14.91 14.36 3.53
N ASN A 50 -14.38 15.51 3.10
CA ASN A 50 -12.97 15.89 3.12
C ASN A 50 -12.04 14.94 2.33
N LEU A 51 -12.55 14.27 1.32
CA LEU A 51 -11.74 13.54 0.36
C LEU A 51 -11.24 14.49 -0.71
N LEU A 52 -9.93 14.51 -0.88
CA LEU A 52 -9.24 15.28 -1.91
C LEU A 52 -8.73 14.32 -2.98
N LEU A 53 -9.24 14.47 -4.21
CA LEU A 53 -8.59 13.95 -5.40
C LEU A 53 -7.57 15.00 -5.88
N TYR A 54 -6.32 14.59 -6.07
CA TYR A 54 -5.26 15.50 -6.48
C TYR A 54 -4.28 14.82 -7.44
N ARG A 55 -3.74 15.62 -8.36
CA ARG A 55 -2.63 15.20 -9.22
C ARG A 55 -1.33 15.22 -8.43
N LYS A 56 -0.51 14.18 -8.53
CA LYS A 56 0.80 14.18 -7.89
C LYS A 56 1.76 15.18 -8.55
N ALA A 57 2.42 16.01 -7.74
CA ALA A 57 3.50 16.87 -8.21
C ALA A 57 4.73 16.03 -8.57
N LEU A 58 5.11 15.10 -7.68
CA LEU A 58 6.10 14.04 -7.91
C LEU A 58 5.36 12.79 -8.37
N GLY A 59 5.14 12.69 -9.69
CA GLY A 59 4.44 11.56 -10.31
C GLY A 59 5.37 10.39 -10.61
N HIS A 60 4.82 9.18 -10.56
CA HIS A 60 5.43 7.94 -11.03
C HIS A 60 5.29 7.82 -12.54
N SER A 61 4.22 8.36 -13.13
CA SER A 61 3.94 8.33 -14.56
C SER A 61 3.44 9.67 -15.08
N ASN A 62 3.71 9.92 -16.37
CA ASN A 62 3.15 11.04 -17.12
C ASN A 62 1.89 10.68 -17.92
N ALA A 63 1.54 9.39 -18.03
CA ALA A 63 0.31 8.97 -18.72
C ALA A 63 -0.92 9.27 -17.85
N PHE A 64 -0.93 8.75 -16.62
CA PHE A 64 -1.95 9.06 -15.61
C PHE A 64 -1.36 8.80 -14.22
N ASP A 65 -1.46 9.79 -13.32
CA ASP A 65 -1.05 9.67 -11.92
C ASP A 65 -1.84 10.64 -11.04
N THR A 66 -2.72 10.06 -10.22
CA THR A 66 -3.53 10.80 -9.25
C THR A 66 -3.65 10.01 -7.95
N SER A 67 -4.02 10.71 -6.88
CA SER A 67 -4.30 10.09 -5.58
C SER A 67 -5.56 10.65 -4.96
N ILE A 68 -6.22 9.83 -4.15
CA ILE A 68 -7.24 10.28 -3.20
C ILE A 68 -6.61 10.28 -1.81
N ILE A 69 -6.79 11.36 -1.05
CA ILE A 69 -6.34 11.47 0.34
C ILE A 69 -7.48 11.95 1.23
N TYR A 70 -7.58 11.38 2.44
CA TYR A 70 -8.52 11.87 3.44
C TYR A 70 -7.92 13.08 4.16
N ASN A 71 -8.36 14.28 3.77
CA ASN A 71 -7.82 15.52 4.30
C ASN A 71 -8.37 15.83 5.70
N THR A 72 -7.70 15.26 6.70
CA THR A 72 -8.04 15.47 8.11
C THR A 72 -7.37 16.70 8.73
N SER A 73 -6.62 17.49 7.95
CA SER A 73 -5.83 18.62 8.46
C SER A 73 -6.63 19.65 9.25
N LYS A 74 -7.90 19.85 8.89
CA LYS A 74 -8.82 20.80 9.53
C LYS A 74 -9.70 20.19 10.62
N CYS A 75 -9.69 18.87 10.77
CA CYS A 75 -10.61 18.13 11.65
C CYS A 75 -9.89 17.38 12.78
N VAL A 76 -8.61 17.05 12.62
CA VAL A 76 -7.82 16.28 13.59
C VAL A 76 -6.60 17.10 14.01
N LEU A 77 -6.65 17.60 15.24
CA LEU A 77 -5.57 18.42 15.84
C LEU A 77 -4.33 17.61 16.19
N ASN A 78 -4.47 16.31 16.51
CA ASN A 78 -3.35 15.40 16.78
C ASN A 78 -3.02 14.59 15.51
N PRO A 79 -1.92 14.90 14.79
CA PRO A 79 -1.56 14.19 13.56
C PRO A 79 -1.37 12.67 13.75
N LEU A 80 -0.98 12.22 14.95
CA LEU A 80 -0.82 10.79 15.26
C LEU A 80 -2.16 10.06 15.46
N GLY A 81 -3.26 10.78 15.65
CA GLY A 81 -4.61 10.23 15.72
C GLY A 81 -5.33 10.16 14.38
N ARG A 82 -4.66 10.52 13.27
CA ARG A 82 -5.27 10.50 11.94
C ARG A 82 -5.48 9.06 11.46
N PRO A 83 -6.58 8.77 10.75
CA PRO A 83 -6.74 7.51 10.05
C PRO A 83 -5.60 7.29 9.05
N VAL A 84 -4.98 6.12 9.15
CA VAL A 84 -3.92 5.68 8.24
C VAL A 84 -4.38 4.49 7.39
N ARG A 85 -5.62 4.04 7.60
CA ARG A 85 -6.28 2.96 6.86
C ARG A 85 -7.74 3.26 6.64
N ARG A 86 -8.30 2.72 5.55
CA ARG A 86 -9.72 2.88 5.21
C ARG A 86 -10.68 2.33 6.28
N THR A 87 -10.31 1.27 7.00
CA THR A 87 -11.15 0.72 8.09
C THR A 87 -11.32 1.66 9.29
N GLN A 88 -10.52 2.73 9.38
CA GLN A 88 -10.53 3.68 10.49
C GLN A 88 -11.32 4.97 10.20
N VAL A 89 -11.80 5.16 8.97
CA VAL A 89 -12.57 6.36 8.61
C VAL A 89 -14.06 6.18 8.95
N PRO A 90 -14.81 7.26 9.17
CA PRO A 90 -16.26 7.20 9.34
C PRO A 90 -16.95 6.45 8.20
N GLU A 91 -18.08 5.81 8.50
CA GLU A 91 -18.80 4.99 7.51
C GLU A 91 -19.20 5.77 6.26
N GLU A 92 -19.67 7.01 6.41
CA GLU A 92 -20.02 7.89 5.30
C GLU A 92 -18.81 8.20 4.41
N VAL A 93 -17.66 8.54 5.01
CA VAL A 93 -16.40 8.80 4.32
C VAL A 93 -15.97 7.55 3.55
N ARG A 94 -16.09 6.37 4.16
CA ARG A 94 -15.76 5.08 3.55
C ARG A 94 -16.64 4.77 2.34
N HIS A 95 -17.93 5.07 2.39
CA HIS A 95 -18.83 4.86 1.26
C HIS A 95 -18.46 5.76 0.07
N VAL A 96 -18.18 7.03 0.32
CA VAL A 96 -17.75 7.94 -0.74
C VAL A 96 -16.36 7.56 -1.27
N TRP A 97 -15.44 7.13 -0.39
CA TRP A 97 -14.13 6.61 -0.78
C TRP A 97 -14.23 5.45 -1.77
N ASN A 98 -15.10 4.47 -1.49
CA ASN A 98 -15.34 3.32 -2.39
C ASN A 98 -15.82 3.78 -3.75
N ARG A 99 -16.79 4.69 -3.75
CA ARG A 99 -17.39 5.19 -4.98
C ARG A 99 -16.37 5.96 -5.82
N MET A 100 -15.52 6.79 -5.19
CA MET A 100 -14.45 7.48 -5.89
C MET A 100 -13.43 6.50 -6.48
N ASN A 101 -13.01 5.47 -5.73
CA ASN A 101 -12.10 4.43 -6.24
C ASN A 101 -12.70 3.70 -7.45
N GLN A 102 -13.96 3.28 -7.34
CA GLN A 102 -14.69 2.64 -8.43
C GLN A 102 -14.69 3.51 -9.68
N ILE A 103 -15.11 4.78 -9.57
CA ILE A 103 -15.20 5.71 -10.72
C ILE A 103 -13.84 5.91 -11.38
N ILE A 104 -12.77 6.07 -10.61
CA ILE A 104 -11.43 6.30 -11.16
C ILE A 104 -10.90 5.04 -11.84
N ILE A 105 -11.08 3.85 -11.24
CA ILE A 105 -10.64 2.59 -11.84
C ILE A 105 -11.45 2.30 -13.10
N ASP A 106 -12.77 2.51 -13.08
CA ASP A 106 -13.64 2.38 -14.26
C ASP A 106 -13.12 3.29 -15.40
N TYR A 107 -12.82 4.56 -15.09
CA TYR A 107 -12.24 5.51 -16.05
C TYR A 107 -10.86 5.05 -16.58
N MET A 108 -9.97 4.57 -15.71
CA MET A 108 -8.65 4.11 -16.14
C MET A 108 -8.76 2.92 -17.10
N VAL A 109 -9.68 2.00 -16.85
CA VAL A 109 -9.91 0.83 -17.71
C VAL A 109 -10.58 1.23 -19.03
N GLU A 110 -11.45 2.23 -19.02
CA GLU A 110 -12.05 2.79 -20.24
C GLU A 110 -10.98 3.46 -21.13
N VAL A 111 -10.10 4.27 -20.54
CA VAL A 111 -9.07 5.03 -21.27
C VAL A 111 -7.87 4.18 -21.67
N TYR A 112 -7.51 3.18 -20.85
CA TYR A 112 -6.38 2.29 -21.05
C TYR A 112 -6.81 0.81 -21.06
N PRO A 113 -7.62 0.39 -22.07
CA PRO A 113 -8.26 -0.93 -22.06
C PRO A 113 -7.31 -2.08 -22.41
N ASP A 114 -6.21 -1.80 -23.10
CA ASP A 114 -5.30 -2.84 -23.58
C ASP A 114 -4.10 -3.03 -22.62
N PRO A 115 -4.02 -4.16 -21.88
CA PRO A 115 -2.90 -4.43 -20.98
C PRO A 115 -1.57 -4.65 -21.71
N SER A 116 -1.59 -4.82 -23.04
CA SER A 116 -0.38 -4.85 -23.85
C SER A 116 0.21 -3.46 -24.10
N GLN A 117 -0.58 -2.40 -23.93
CA GLN A 117 -0.19 -1.00 -24.11
C GLN A 117 -0.02 -0.26 -22.78
N ALA A 118 -0.80 -0.59 -21.75
CA ALA A 118 -0.76 0.10 -20.47
C ALA A 118 -0.78 -0.85 -19.27
N LEU A 119 0.03 -0.56 -18.26
CA LEU A 119 -0.04 -1.19 -16.94
C LEU A 119 -0.78 -0.27 -15.97
N LEU A 120 -1.87 -0.75 -15.39
CA LEU A 120 -2.66 -0.02 -14.40
C LEU A 120 -2.34 -0.52 -12.99
N LEU A 121 -1.98 0.40 -12.09
CA LEU A 121 -1.85 0.14 -10.66
C LEU A 121 -2.83 1.03 -9.89
N ALA A 122 -3.59 0.40 -9.00
CA ALA A 122 -4.47 1.11 -8.08
C ALA A 122 -4.48 0.44 -6.71
N GLY A 123 -4.45 1.22 -5.64
CA GLY A 123 -4.49 0.65 -4.29
C GLY A 123 -4.20 1.64 -3.17
N GLU A 124 -4.48 1.21 -1.96
CA GLU A 124 -4.15 1.92 -0.72
C GLU A 124 -2.67 1.76 -0.39
N ALA A 125 -2.01 2.87 -0.08
CA ALA A 125 -0.68 2.83 0.52
C ALA A 125 -0.84 2.29 1.96
N SER A 126 -0.50 1.01 2.16
CA SER A 126 -0.63 0.33 3.45
C SER A 126 0.73 -0.15 3.98
N LEU A 127 0.78 -0.48 5.28
CA LEU A 127 2.03 -0.80 6.00
C LEU A 127 2.81 -1.88 5.25
N ASP A 128 4.09 -1.60 5.09
CA ASP A 128 4.89 -2.09 3.98
C ASP A 128 5.32 -3.54 4.18
N ALA A 129 4.84 -4.46 3.32
CA ALA A 129 5.38 -5.82 3.20
C ALA A 129 6.75 -5.82 2.50
N THR A 130 7.17 -4.68 1.94
CA THR A 130 8.43 -4.43 1.25
C THR A 130 9.46 -3.75 2.17
N TRP A 131 9.38 -4.01 3.48
CA TRP A 131 10.26 -3.38 4.48
C TRP A 131 11.75 -3.64 4.19
N PRO A 132 12.57 -2.59 3.95
CA PRO A 132 13.99 -2.73 3.63
C PRO A 132 14.80 -3.31 4.79
N LEU A 133 15.68 -4.26 4.50
CA LEU A 133 16.69 -4.74 5.45
C LEU A 133 17.65 -3.63 5.90
N THR A 134 17.83 -2.58 5.09
CA THR A 134 18.75 -1.47 5.35
C THR A 134 18.15 -0.32 6.16
N SER A 135 16.83 -0.30 6.33
CA SER A 135 16.15 0.69 7.18
C SER A 135 15.06 0.01 8.00
N PRO A 136 15.43 -0.76 9.04
CA PRO A 136 14.50 -1.53 9.88
C PRO A 136 13.66 -0.64 10.82
N GLY A 137 13.73 0.69 10.71
CA GLY A 137 12.89 1.61 11.48
C GLY A 137 11.42 1.52 11.05
N VAL A 138 10.49 1.71 11.99
CA VAL A 138 9.04 1.60 11.72
C VAL A 138 8.61 2.61 10.64
N PRO A 139 8.10 2.16 9.47
CA PRO A 139 7.62 3.06 8.44
C PRO A 139 6.40 3.79 8.99
N SER A 140 6.52 5.10 9.15
CA SER A 140 5.40 5.93 9.54
C SER A 140 4.56 6.22 8.30
N ILE A 141 3.59 5.35 7.97
CA ILE A 141 2.47 5.80 7.14
C ILE A 141 1.66 6.75 8.01
N ARG A 142 1.69 8.04 7.68
CA ARG A 142 1.05 9.08 8.49
C ARG A 142 -0.29 9.54 7.94
N MET A 143 -0.67 9.06 6.74
CA MET A 143 -1.90 9.48 6.07
C MET A 143 -2.46 8.39 5.15
N LEU A 144 -3.76 8.11 5.30
CA LEU A 144 -4.52 7.28 4.37
C LEU A 144 -4.60 7.92 2.99
N HIS A 145 -4.09 7.24 1.97
CA HIS A 145 -4.25 7.64 0.59
C HIS A 145 -4.20 6.46 -0.38
N ASN A 146 -4.91 6.60 -1.50
CA ASN A 146 -4.89 5.64 -2.59
C ASN A 146 -4.14 6.20 -3.79
N HIS A 147 -3.43 5.34 -4.50
CA HIS A 147 -2.73 5.64 -5.74
C HIS A 147 -3.52 5.11 -6.93
N PHE A 148 -3.47 5.84 -8.04
CA PHE A 148 -4.04 5.45 -9.33
C PHE A 148 -3.07 5.87 -10.42
N ILE A 149 -2.42 4.88 -11.05
CA ILE A 149 -1.30 5.12 -11.94
C ILE A 149 -1.49 4.28 -13.20
N ALA A 150 -1.30 4.89 -14.37
CA ALA A 150 -1.16 4.16 -15.63
C ALA A 150 0.28 4.33 -16.14
N PHE A 151 0.95 3.24 -16.50
CA PHE A 151 2.26 3.27 -17.15
C PHE A 151 2.15 2.85 -18.61
N ASP A 152 2.91 3.54 -19.46
CA ASP A 152 3.10 3.14 -20.86
C ASP A 152 3.99 1.88 -20.91
N MET A 153 3.48 0.79 -21.48
CA MET A 153 4.20 -0.47 -21.58
C MET A 153 5.43 -0.39 -22.48
N ASP A 154 5.45 0.48 -23.49
CA ASP A 154 6.63 0.65 -24.34
C ASP A 154 7.74 1.36 -23.58
N GLN A 155 7.40 2.38 -22.78
CA GLN A 155 8.35 2.99 -21.85
C GLN A 155 8.92 1.95 -20.89
N LEU A 156 8.08 1.12 -20.28
CA LEU A 156 8.53 0.07 -19.34
C LEU A 156 9.41 -0.99 -20.02
N ARG A 157 9.10 -1.38 -21.26
CA ARG A 157 9.91 -2.35 -22.03
C ARG A 157 11.27 -1.78 -22.43
N SER A 158 11.34 -0.49 -22.74
CA SER A 158 12.58 0.20 -23.12
C SER A 158 13.42 0.64 -21.92
N ALA A 159 12.84 0.70 -20.72
CA ALA A 159 13.53 1.06 -19.49
C ALA A 159 14.63 0.07 -19.10
N ALA A 160 15.67 0.58 -18.47
CA ALA A 160 16.74 -0.24 -17.93
C ALA A 160 16.21 -1.20 -16.86
N VAL A 161 16.81 -2.39 -16.78
CA VAL A 161 16.56 -3.29 -15.65
C VAL A 161 17.21 -2.66 -14.42
N ALA A 162 16.46 -2.56 -13.33
CA ALA A 162 16.97 -2.03 -12.07
C ALA A 162 18.13 -2.88 -11.54
N ASP A 163 19.09 -2.24 -10.87
CA ASP A 163 20.19 -2.93 -10.21
C ASP A 163 19.68 -3.83 -9.07
N SER A 164 19.84 -5.15 -9.21
CA SER A 164 19.45 -6.14 -8.19
C SER A 164 20.22 -6.01 -6.87
N SER A 165 21.36 -5.33 -6.88
CA SER A 165 22.13 -5.04 -5.66
C SER A 165 21.66 -3.78 -4.95
N ASN A 166 20.76 -3.00 -5.55
CA ASN A 166 20.22 -1.80 -4.92
C ASN A 166 19.46 -2.18 -3.63
N PRO A 167 19.93 -1.72 -2.45
CA PRO A 167 19.31 -2.08 -1.18
C PRO A 167 17.89 -1.55 -1.01
N ASN A 168 17.47 -0.57 -1.83
CA ASN A 168 16.13 -0.01 -1.84
C ASN A 168 15.17 -0.74 -2.78
N LEU A 169 15.62 -1.78 -3.49
CA LEU A 169 14.76 -2.65 -4.29
C LEU A 169 14.18 -3.74 -3.39
N THR A 170 13.01 -3.47 -2.80
CA THR A 170 12.43 -4.30 -1.72
C THR A 170 11.11 -4.96 -2.09
N ASP A 171 10.58 -4.67 -3.27
CA ASP A 171 9.20 -4.90 -3.69
C ASP A 171 8.89 -6.33 -4.20
N GLY A 172 9.84 -7.27 -4.09
CA GLY A 172 9.53 -8.67 -4.43
C GLY A 172 10.70 -9.61 -4.60
N GLY A 173 11.27 -10.04 -3.48
CA GLY A 173 12.18 -11.19 -3.46
C GLY A 173 13.51 -10.91 -2.79
N GLN A 174 13.92 -9.65 -2.78
CA GLN A 174 15.26 -9.21 -2.38
C GLN A 174 15.13 -8.09 -1.36
N HIS A 175 16.12 -7.98 -0.47
CA HIS A 175 16.26 -6.90 0.52
C HIS A 175 15.04 -6.60 1.41
N SER A 176 14.04 -7.49 1.45
CA SER A 176 12.85 -7.39 2.32
C SER A 176 12.95 -8.32 3.52
N LEU A 177 12.74 -7.78 4.71
CA LEU A 177 12.69 -8.55 5.96
C LEU A 177 11.60 -9.62 5.91
N PHE A 178 10.41 -9.24 5.44
CA PHE A 178 9.25 -10.12 5.37
C PHE A 178 9.50 -11.28 4.43
N GLN A 179 9.99 -10.99 3.23
CA GLN A 179 10.26 -12.04 2.25
C GLN A 179 11.37 -12.99 2.71
N ALA A 180 12.41 -12.47 3.37
CA ALA A 180 13.56 -13.27 3.78
C ALA A 180 13.24 -14.23 4.95
N TYR A 181 12.38 -13.81 5.88
CA TYR A 181 12.21 -14.53 7.16
C TYR A 181 10.77 -14.87 7.53
N MET A 182 9.77 -14.22 6.93
CA MET A 182 8.36 -14.36 7.34
C MET A 182 7.43 -14.75 6.20
N LYS A 183 7.93 -14.98 4.98
CA LYS A 183 7.12 -15.24 3.79
C LYS A 183 6.04 -16.30 4.02
N ASP A 184 6.42 -17.47 4.54
CA ASP A 184 5.48 -18.59 4.69
C ASP A 184 4.47 -18.33 5.81
N VAL A 185 4.90 -17.72 6.92
CA VAL A 185 4.02 -17.31 8.02
C VAL A 185 3.02 -16.26 7.56
N TYR A 186 3.51 -15.26 6.82
CA TYR A 186 2.70 -14.18 6.27
C TYR A 186 1.63 -14.73 5.33
N ARG A 187 2.02 -15.55 4.34
CA ARG A 187 1.07 -16.18 3.42
C ARG A 187 0.03 -17.03 4.16
N ARG A 188 0.48 -17.90 5.07
CA ARG A 188 -0.42 -18.75 5.85
C ARG A 188 -1.43 -17.95 6.65
N PHE A 189 -1.05 -16.80 7.21
CA PHE A 189 -1.97 -15.94 7.95
C PHE A 189 -3.11 -15.43 7.05
N PHE A 190 -2.78 -15.03 5.81
CA PHE A 190 -3.75 -14.51 4.86
C PHE A 190 -4.56 -15.59 4.13
N ASP A 191 -4.03 -16.80 3.97
CA ASP A 191 -4.73 -17.94 3.34
C ASP A 191 -5.96 -18.40 4.15
N GLU A 192 -6.01 -18.08 5.44
CA GLU A 192 -7.12 -18.44 6.33
C GLU A 192 -8.24 -17.39 6.37
N LEU A 193 -8.10 -16.27 5.65
CA LEU A 193 -9.15 -15.26 5.58
C LEU A 193 -10.38 -15.80 4.84
N PRO A 194 -11.61 -15.48 5.30
CA PRO A 194 -12.84 -16.01 4.72
C PRO A 194 -13.25 -15.25 3.44
N LEU A 195 -12.43 -15.32 2.40
CA LEU A 195 -12.60 -14.60 1.13
C LEU A 195 -13.34 -15.47 0.09
N ARG A 196 -14.18 -14.85 -0.73
CA ARG A 196 -14.98 -15.50 -1.79
C ARG A 196 -14.84 -14.76 -3.13
N VAL A 197 -14.91 -13.44 -3.11
CA VAL A 197 -14.68 -12.57 -4.27
C VAL A 197 -13.19 -12.46 -4.58
N LEU A 198 -12.36 -12.37 -3.56
CA LEU A 198 -10.90 -12.33 -3.67
C LEU A 198 -10.34 -13.75 -3.63
N LYS A 199 -10.06 -14.34 -4.79
CA LYS A 199 -9.56 -15.70 -4.92
C LYS A 199 -8.04 -15.74 -4.85
N PRO A 200 -7.41 -16.52 -3.95
CA PRO A 200 -5.96 -16.59 -3.87
C PRO A 200 -5.30 -17.01 -5.19
N LEU A 201 -4.21 -16.33 -5.55
CA LEU A 201 -3.36 -16.66 -6.69
C LEU A 201 -2.06 -17.31 -6.24
N SER A 202 -1.54 -18.23 -7.04
CA SER A 202 -0.18 -18.70 -6.85
C SER A 202 0.83 -17.58 -7.13
N SER A 203 2.05 -17.72 -6.61
CA SER A 203 3.11 -16.74 -6.89
C SER A 203 3.55 -16.73 -8.35
N GLU A 204 3.20 -17.73 -9.14
CA GLU A 204 3.51 -17.75 -10.58
C GLU A 204 2.46 -16.95 -11.36
N GLU A 205 1.18 -17.18 -11.05
CA GLU A 205 0.04 -16.49 -11.68
C GLU A 205 -0.01 -14.99 -11.33
N SER A 206 0.50 -14.60 -10.16
CA SER A 206 0.48 -13.19 -9.73
C SER A 206 1.50 -12.30 -10.43
N ARG A 207 2.52 -12.86 -11.10
CA ARG A 207 3.65 -12.08 -11.61
C ARG A 207 3.33 -11.42 -12.94
N LEU A 208 3.66 -10.13 -13.04
CA LEU A 208 3.73 -9.46 -14.33
C LEU A 208 4.89 -10.03 -15.14
N GLN A 209 4.63 -10.46 -16.38
CA GLN A 209 5.64 -11.12 -17.22
C GLN A 209 6.89 -10.26 -17.42
N LEU A 210 6.73 -8.93 -17.57
CA LEU A 210 7.82 -8.00 -17.84
C LEU A 210 8.79 -7.85 -16.67
N THR A 211 8.28 -7.82 -15.44
CA THR A 211 9.06 -7.54 -14.24
C THR A 211 9.39 -8.81 -13.46
N GLY A 212 8.48 -9.78 -13.45
CA GLY A 212 8.52 -10.97 -12.61
C GLY A 212 7.98 -10.73 -11.20
N TYR A 213 7.24 -9.63 -10.95
CA TYR A 213 6.78 -9.18 -9.63
C TYR A 213 5.25 -9.02 -9.62
N PRO A 214 4.59 -9.08 -8.43
CA PRO A 214 5.17 -9.31 -7.10
C PRO A 214 5.67 -10.75 -6.87
N GLN A 215 6.65 -10.92 -5.97
CA GLN A 215 7.16 -12.24 -5.59
C GLN A 215 6.98 -12.52 -4.10
N GLY A 216 6.12 -13.50 -3.77
CA GLY A 216 5.95 -13.99 -2.40
C GLY A 216 4.99 -13.18 -1.54
N LEU A 217 4.47 -12.06 -2.05
CA LEU A 217 3.32 -11.39 -1.45
C LEU A 217 2.04 -12.19 -1.72
N PRO A 218 1.13 -12.30 -0.73
CA PRO A 218 -0.23 -12.76 -0.95
C PRO A 218 -0.88 -11.95 -2.07
N SER A 219 -1.51 -12.65 -3.01
CA SER A 219 -2.12 -12.06 -4.19
C SER A 219 -3.47 -12.73 -4.42
N TRP A 220 -4.45 -11.95 -4.87
CA TRP A 220 -5.79 -12.44 -5.15
C TRP A 220 -6.29 -11.93 -6.49
N GLU A 221 -6.95 -12.80 -7.23
CA GLU A 221 -7.73 -12.45 -8.39
C GLU A 221 -9.11 -11.97 -7.92
N ILE A 222 -9.51 -10.79 -8.39
CA ILE A 222 -10.86 -10.26 -8.17
C ILE A 222 -11.83 -11.01 -9.11
N GLN A 223 -12.62 -11.92 -8.57
CA GLN A 223 -13.61 -12.65 -9.35
C GLN A 223 -14.68 -11.68 -9.89
N GLY A 224 -14.92 -11.71 -11.20
CA GLY A 224 -15.77 -10.72 -11.87
C GLY A 224 -15.04 -9.44 -12.32
N GLY A 225 -13.73 -9.34 -12.06
CA GLY A 225 -12.89 -8.23 -12.50
C GLY A 225 -13.37 -6.88 -11.98
N VAL A 226 -13.28 -5.86 -12.84
CA VAL A 226 -13.63 -4.47 -12.51
C VAL A 226 -15.09 -4.31 -12.06
N ALA A 227 -16.01 -5.10 -12.62
CA ALA A 227 -17.42 -5.07 -12.24
C ALA A 227 -17.65 -5.43 -10.75
N ALA A 228 -16.76 -6.21 -10.13
CA ALA A 228 -16.87 -6.54 -8.72
C ALA A 228 -16.68 -5.32 -7.80
N LEU A 229 -16.02 -4.24 -8.27
CA LEU A 229 -15.84 -3.00 -7.50
C LEU A 229 -17.16 -2.28 -7.22
N GLN A 230 -18.20 -2.59 -8.00
CA GLN A 230 -19.55 -2.06 -7.81
C GLN A 230 -20.31 -2.78 -6.68
N GLU A 231 -19.81 -3.96 -6.28
CA GLU A 231 -20.44 -4.83 -5.30
C GLU A 231 -19.87 -4.59 -3.90
N ILE A 232 -20.76 -4.48 -2.90
CA ILE A 232 -20.34 -4.30 -1.50
C ILE A 232 -19.54 -5.50 -0.97
N GLY A 233 -19.72 -6.68 -1.58
CA GLY A 233 -19.01 -7.91 -1.22
C GLY A 233 -17.49 -7.76 -1.38
N PHE A 234 -17.04 -7.17 -2.50
CA PHE A 234 -15.62 -6.88 -2.72
C PHE A 234 -15.05 -6.01 -1.60
N TRP A 235 -15.72 -4.92 -1.27
CA TRP A 235 -15.23 -3.96 -0.27
C TRP A 235 -15.20 -4.54 1.15
N LYS A 236 -16.11 -5.46 1.48
CA LYS A 236 -16.08 -6.19 2.75
C LYS A 236 -14.86 -7.11 2.83
N GLU A 237 -14.57 -7.85 1.76
CA GLU A 237 -13.41 -8.73 1.71
C GLU A 237 -12.08 -7.97 1.69
N TYR A 238 -12.05 -6.82 1.01
CA TYR A 238 -10.93 -5.89 1.09
C TYR A 238 -10.67 -5.43 2.53
N ASP A 239 -11.72 -5.14 3.30
CA ASP A 239 -11.60 -4.79 4.72
C ASP A 239 -11.08 -5.95 5.58
N GLU A 240 -11.44 -7.20 5.28
CA GLU A 240 -10.88 -8.36 5.98
C GLU A 240 -9.36 -8.48 5.76
N ILE A 241 -8.87 -8.20 4.55
CA ILE A 241 -7.43 -8.14 4.27
C ILE A 241 -6.77 -7.02 5.09
N LEU A 242 -7.34 -5.81 5.12
CA LEU A 242 -6.79 -4.69 5.90
C LEU A 242 -6.79 -4.97 7.42
N LYS A 243 -7.81 -5.67 7.93
CA LYS A 243 -7.85 -6.19 9.30
C LYS A 243 -6.76 -7.22 9.55
N GLY A 244 -6.50 -8.10 8.59
CA GLY A 244 -5.45 -9.10 8.67
C GLY A 244 -4.07 -8.44 8.76
N PHE A 245 -3.81 -7.43 7.92
CA PHE A 245 -2.57 -6.65 8.01
C PHE A 245 -2.39 -6.05 9.40
N ILE A 246 -3.40 -5.39 9.96
CA ILE A 246 -3.24 -4.74 11.27
C ILE A 246 -2.97 -5.74 12.39
N ASP A 247 -3.64 -6.89 12.41
CA ASP A 247 -3.39 -7.93 13.41
C ASP A 247 -1.99 -8.51 13.27
N PHE A 248 -1.54 -8.79 12.04
CA PHE A 248 -0.19 -9.26 11.77
C PHE A 248 0.85 -8.25 12.30
N TYR A 249 0.76 -6.99 11.87
CA TYR A 249 1.75 -5.97 12.21
C TYR A 249 1.72 -5.60 13.69
N ARG A 250 0.54 -5.44 14.32
CA ARG A 250 0.46 -5.17 15.77
C ARG A 250 1.08 -6.30 16.56
N THR A 251 0.79 -7.54 16.21
CA THR A 251 1.37 -8.70 16.88
C THR A 251 2.89 -8.70 16.72
N PHE A 252 3.38 -8.49 15.48
CA PHE A 252 4.81 -8.46 15.20
C PHE A 252 5.52 -7.36 15.98
N PHE A 253 5.05 -6.11 15.92
CA PHE A 253 5.69 -5.00 16.62
C PHE A 253 5.60 -5.12 18.13
N THR A 254 4.54 -5.72 18.66
CA THR A 254 4.46 -5.99 20.10
C THR A 254 5.54 -6.98 20.53
N GLN A 255 5.83 -8.02 19.71
CA GLN A 255 6.94 -8.95 19.98
C GLN A 255 8.32 -8.30 19.82
N VAL A 256 8.48 -7.38 18.86
CA VAL A 256 9.70 -6.59 18.70
C VAL A 256 9.92 -5.68 19.91
N SER A 257 8.89 -4.95 20.36
CA SER A 257 9.00 -4.00 21.48
C SER A 257 9.10 -4.68 22.85
N THR A 258 8.49 -5.85 23.01
CA THR A 258 8.41 -6.55 24.30
C THR A 258 8.55 -8.05 24.09
N ARG A 259 9.62 -8.61 24.65
CA ARG A 259 9.90 -10.04 24.54
C ARG A 259 8.76 -10.86 25.15
N ASN A 260 8.24 -11.84 24.40
CA ASN A 260 7.16 -12.73 24.82
C ASN A 260 5.90 -11.94 25.25
N ALA A 261 5.60 -10.85 24.55
CA ALA A 261 4.40 -10.10 24.83
C ALA A 261 3.14 -10.96 24.69
N PRO A 262 2.08 -10.69 25.48
CA PRO A 262 0.78 -11.31 25.24
C PRO A 262 0.20 -10.86 23.88
N MET A 263 -0.86 -11.54 23.45
CA MET A 263 -1.65 -11.10 22.30
C MET A 263 -2.11 -9.64 22.48
N PRO A 264 -1.99 -8.78 21.46
CA PRO A 264 -2.53 -7.42 21.51
C PRO A 264 -4.05 -7.45 21.79
N GLY A 265 -4.54 -6.45 22.54
CA GLY A 265 -5.99 -6.26 22.70
C GLY A 265 -6.68 -5.89 21.38
N ASP A 266 -7.96 -6.21 21.27
CA ASP A 266 -8.81 -5.85 20.12
C ASP A 266 -8.24 -6.31 18.76
N VAL A 267 -7.79 -7.56 18.69
CA VAL A 267 -7.47 -8.22 17.41
C VAL A 267 -8.75 -8.71 16.74
N TYR A 268 -8.79 -8.69 15.41
CA TYR A 268 -9.91 -9.14 14.61
C TYR A 268 -9.94 -10.67 14.43
N PHE A 269 -8.76 -11.31 14.40
CA PHE A 269 -8.59 -12.75 14.16
C PHE A 269 -7.80 -13.44 15.28
N PRO A 270 -8.33 -13.51 16.52
CA PRO A 270 -7.58 -14.01 17.68
C PRO A 270 -7.04 -15.43 17.50
N ASP A 271 -7.86 -16.35 16.99
CA ASP A 271 -7.46 -17.76 16.78
C ASP A 271 -6.31 -17.88 15.76
N GLN A 272 -6.34 -17.06 14.71
CA GLN A 272 -5.29 -17.02 13.69
C GLN A 272 -4.01 -16.40 14.25
N VAL A 273 -4.11 -15.31 15.01
CA VAL A 273 -2.97 -14.65 15.67
C VAL A 273 -2.27 -15.63 16.61
N GLU A 274 -3.02 -16.36 17.44
CA GLU A 274 -2.43 -17.33 18.35
C GLU A 274 -1.73 -18.47 17.60
N ARG A 275 -2.47 -19.14 16.70
CA ARG A 275 -2.02 -20.38 16.05
C ARG A 275 -0.96 -20.17 14.98
N VAL A 276 -1.03 -19.07 14.23
CA VAL A 276 -0.16 -18.80 13.07
C VAL A 276 1.02 -17.90 13.43
N LEU A 277 0.85 -16.94 14.36
CA LEU A 277 1.90 -15.98 14.71
C LEU A 277 2.57 -16.31 16.05
N LEU A 278 1.81 -16.32 17.15
CA LEU A 278 2.39 -16.46 18.49
C LEU A 278 2.90 -17.88 18.79
N PHE A 279 2.37 -18.90 18.10
CA PHE A 279 2.87 -20.27 18.17
C PHE A 279 3.88 -20.62 17.06
N ASN A 280 4.46 -19.61 16.40
CA ASN A 280 5.40 -19.82 15.29
C ASN A 280 6.83 -19.36 15.66
N ASN A 281 7.77 -20.31 15.65
CA ASN A 281 9.17 -20.04 16.01
C ASN A 281 9.88 -19.08 15.04
N ASP A 282 9.59 -19.15 13.74
CA ASP A 282 10.23 -18.29 12.73
C ASP A 282 9.77 -16.84 12.88
N PHE A 283 8.48 -16.64 13.15
CA PHE A 283 7.91 -15.33 13.47
C PHE A 283 8.57 -14.71 14.69
N LEU A 284 8.64 -15.45 15.80
CA LEU A 284 9.25 -14.98 17.04
C LEU A 284 10.77 -14.75 16.91
N ALA A 285 11.47 -15.61 16.16
CA ALA A 285 12.89 -15.44 15.86
C ALA A 285 13.15 -14.19 15.01
N THR A 286 12.27 -13.89 14.05
CA THR A 286 12.36 -12.67 13.23
C THR A 286 12.11 -11.42 14.07
N ALA A 287 11.08 -11.42 14.92
CA ALA A 287 10.82 -10.30 15.83
C ALA A 287 12.00 -10.05 16.78
N LYS A 288 12.62 -11.13 17.29
CA LYS A 288 13.86 -11.05 18.06
C LYS A 288 15.00 -10.40 17.27
N ARG A 289 15.19 -10.78 16.01
CA ARG A 289 16.25 -10.23 15.13
C ARG A 289 16.09 -8.73 14.87
N VAL A 290 14.86 -8.23 14.81
CA VAL A 290 14.62 -6.79 14.62
C VAL A 290 14.84 -6.02 15.93
N ARG A 291 14.58 -6.65 17.07
CA ARG A 291 14.77 -6.05 18.39
C ARG A 291 16.24 -5.97 18.81
N ASP A 292 16.97 -7.07 18.61
CA ASP A 292 18.36 -7.27 19.09
C ASP A 292 19.38 -6.73 18.08
#